data_AF-A0A379FSL0-F1
#
_entry.id   AF-A0A379FSL0-F1
#
_cell.length_a   1.000
_cell.length_b   1.000
_cell.length_c   1.000
_cell.angle_alpha   90.00
_cell.angle_beta   90.00
_cell.angle_gamma   90.00
#
_symmetry.space_group_name_H-M   'P 1'
#
loop_
_entity.id
_entity.type
_entity.pdbx_description
1 polymer ?
#
loop_
_entity_poly.entity_id
_entity_poly.type
_entity_poly.pdbx_seq_one_letter_code
_entity_poly.pdbx_strand_id
1 'polypeptide(L)'
;MIPFQDSSDVLFVAGFGPIVTDYKKSHSFYLELLKLPLKPIEEGSQYLTCEQDGLEGVKHFALWPIEQAAQSCFSQNEWPENILTPQSWMEFEVSDIEKITDICLKEGYVLLVNNRMEPWGANRNKVIKP
;
A
#
# COMPACT_ATOMS: atom_id res chain seq x y z
N MET A 1 -2.03 28.69 21.09
CA MET A 1 -1.74 28.59 19.64
C MET A 1 -0.36 27.96 19.53
N ILE A 2 -0.29 26.67 19.19
CA ILE A 2 0.99 25.96 19.05
C ILE A 2 1.55 26.32 17.66
N PRO A 3 2.86 26.62 17.50
CA PRO A 3 3.37 27.13 16.24
C PRO A 3 3.39 26.03 15.17
N PHE A 4 2.94 26.40 13.98
CA PHE A 4 3.01 25.63 12.74
C PHE A 4 4.48 25.60 12.24
N GLN A 5 5.31 24.66 12.69
CA GLN A 5 6.60 24.42 12.00
C GLN A 5 7.28 23.06 12.20
N ASP A 6 6.56 22.02 12.65
CA ASP A 6 7.16 20.71 12.96
C ASP A 6 6.35 19.49 12.51
N SER A 7 5.30 19.63 11.72
CA SER A 7 4.35 18.53 11.51
C SER A 7 4.79 17.51 10.45
N SER A 8 4.82 16.24 10.85
CA SER A 8 4.89 15.07 9.99
C SER A 8 3.49 14.44 9.88
N ASP A 9 2.46 15.28 9.76
CA ASP A 9 1.07 14.88 9.98
C ASP A 9 0.62 13.92 8.89
N VAL A 10 -0.13 12.89 9.29
CA VAL A 10 -0.92 12.08 8.37
C VAL A 10 -2.10 12.93 7.90
N LEU A 11 -2.16 13.22 6.61
CA LEU A 11 -3.19 14.06 6.02
C LEU A 11 -4.46 13.25 5.72
N PHE A 12 -4.31 12.08 5.11
CA PHE A 12 -5.39 11.16 4.80
C PHE A 12 -4.86 9.77 4.42
N VAL A 13 -5.76 8.78 4.40
CA VAL A 13 -5.50 7.47 3.78
C VAL A 13 -5.52 7.63 2.26
N ALA A 14 -4.37 7.56 1.63
CA ALA A 14 -4.22 7.65 0.19
C ALA A 14 -4.60 6.34 -0.50
N GLY A 15 -4.41 5.21 0.17
CA GLY A 15 -4.83 3.92 -0.36
C GLY A 15 -4.94 2.84 0.70
N PHE A 16 -5.76 1.84 0.41
CA PHE A 16 -5.93 0.67 1.26
C PHE A 16 -6.40 -0.51 0.43
N GLY A 17 -5.99 -1.71 0.83
CA GLY A 17 -6.61 -2.91 0.30
C GLY A 17 -5.95 -4.18 0.82
N PRO A 18 -6.55 -5.34 0.53
CA PRO A 18 -5.99 -6.62 0.90
C PRO A 18 -4.77 -6.96 0.03
N ILE A 19 -3.89 -7.77 0.60
CA ILE A 19 -2.84 -8.49 -0.12
C ILE A 19 -3.40 -9.85 -0.52
N VAL A 20 -3.37 -10.15 -1.82
CA VAL A 20 -3.94 -11.37 -2.39
C VAL A 20 -2.87 -12.46 -2.47
N THR A 21 -3.06 -13.53 -1.70
CA THR A 21 -2.22 -14.74 -1.75
C THR A 21 -2.91 -15.92 -2.46
N ASP A 22 -4.24 -15.89 -2.59
CA ASP A 22 -5.04 -16.84 -3.38
C ASP A 22 -5.99 -16.06 -4.27
N TYR A 23 -5.65 -15.99 -5.56
CA TYR A 23 -6.41 -15.23 -6.55
C TYR A 23 -7.85 -15.73 -6.68
N LYS A 24 -8.08 -17.05 -6.69
CA LYS A 24 -9.42 -17.61 -6.91
C LYS A 24 -10.34 -17.31 -5.74
N LYS A 25 -9.86 -17.52 -4.51
CA LYS A 25 -10.64 -17.21 -3.30
C LYS A 25 -10.91 -15.71 -3.18
N SER A 26 -9.90 -14.89 -3.45
CA SER A 26 -10.04 -13.43 -3.39
C SER A 26 -11.01 -12.92 -4.44
N HIS A 27 -10.94 -13.42 -5.68
CA HIS A 27 -11.90 -13.10 -6.73
C HIS A 27 -13.33 -13.46 -6.33
N SER A 28 -13.56 -14.69 -5.87
CA SER A 28 -14.90 -15.11 -5.46
C SER A 28 -15.45 -14.29 -4.30
N PHE A 29 -14.59 -13.91 -3.35
CA PHE A 29 -15.02 -13.08 -2.23
C PHE A 29 -15.29 -11.62 -2.63
N TYR A 30 -14.32 -10.92 -3.22
CA TYR A 30 -14.41 -9.48 -3.45
C TYR A 30 -15.28 -9.11 -4.66
N LEU A 31 -15.24 -9.90 -5.74
CA LEU A 31 -15.96 -9.57 -6.98
C LEU A 31 -17.31 -10.28 -7.06
N GLU A 32 -17.41 -11.56 -6.69
CA GLU A 32 -18.67 -12.31 -6.85
C GLU A 32 -19.60 -12.14 -5.65
N LEU A 33 -19.08 -12.33 -4.43
CA LEU A 33 -19.86 -12.23 -3.20
C LEU A 33 -20.15 -10.78 -2.81
N LEU A 34 -19.09 -9.95 -2.67
CA LEU A 34 -19.23 -8.56 -2.26
C LEU A 34 -19.59 -7.61 -3.40
N LYS A 35 -19.36 -8.02 -4.66
CA LYS A 35 -19.67 -7.21 -5.86
C LYS A 35 -19.01 -5.84 -5.85
N LEU A 36 -17.78 -5.77 -5.34
CA LEU A 36 -16.99 -4.54 -5.40
C LEU A 36 -16.72 -4.18 -6.88
N PRO A 37 -16.74 -2.88 -7.23
CA PRO A 37 -16.55 -2.41 -8.61
C PRO A 37 -15.07 -2.41 -9.01
N LEU A 38 -14.44 -3.57 -8.90
CA LEU A 38 -13.03 -3.81 -9.16
C LEU A 38 -12.81 -4.20 -10.62
N LYS A 39 -11.79 -3.62 -11.25
CA LYS A 39 -11.35 -3.97 -12.60
C LYS A 39 -9.83 -4.16 -12.63
N PRO A 40 -9.30 -5.03 -13.52
CA PRO A 40 -7.87 -5.10 -13.76
C PRO A 40 -7.31 -3.74 -14.17
N ILE A 41 -6.12 -3.37 -13.66
CA ILE A 41 -5.44 -2.14 -14.09
C ILE A 41 -5.05 -2.19 -15.58
N GLU A 42 -4.87 -3.40 -16.11
CA GLU A 42 -4.64 -3.71 -17.52
C GLU A 42 -5.20 -5.11 -17.83
N GLU A 43 -5.48 -5.40 -19.10
CA GLU A 43 -6.03 -6.69 -19.52
C GLU A 43 -5.12 -7.86 -19.08
N GLY A 44 -5.70 -8.84 -18.40
CA GLY A 44 -4.97 -9.99 -17.87
C GLY A 44 -4.27 -9.77 -16.52
N SER A 45 -4.28 -8.55 -15.98
CA SER A 45 -3.67 -8.28 -14.67
C SER A 45 -4.49 -8.84 -13.51
N GLN A 46 -3.79 -9.39 -12.53
CA GLN A 46 -4.36 -9.81 -11.25
C GLN A 46 -4.41 -8.67 -10.23
N TYR A 47 -3.84 -7.50 -10.57
CA TYR A 47 -3.97 -6.30 -9.76
C TYR A 47 -5.28 -5.60 -10.11
N LEU A 48 -6.26 -5.73 -9.21
CA LEU A 48 -7.61 -5.23 -9.41
C LEU A 48 -7.82 -3.97 -8.59
N THR A 49 -8.37 -2.92 -9.18
CA THR A 49 -8.58 -1.62 -8.54
C THR A 49 -9.99 -1.09 -8.81
N CYS A 50 -10.50 -0.30 -7.88
CA CYS A 50 -11.69 0.50 -8.12
C CYS A 50 -11.32 1.70 -9.00
N GLU A 51 -12.18 2.05 -9.95
CA GLU A 51 -12.08 3.35 -10.62
C GLU A 51 -12.22 4.48 -9.60
N GLN A 52 -11.74 5.68 -9.97
CA GLN A 52 -11.90 6.87 -9.14
C GLN A 52 -13.38 7.06 -8.77
N ASP A 53 -13.64 7.32 -7.49
CA ASP A 53 -14.98 7.46 -6.90
C ASP A 53 -15.86 6.19 -6.97
N GLY A 54 -15.33 5.04 -7.41
CA GLY A 54 -16.05 3.77 -7.43
C GLY A 54 -16.27 3.14 -6.05
N LEU A 55 -15.50 3.57 -5.05
CA LEU A 55 -15.66 3.16 -3.65
C LEU A 55 -15.28 4.31 -2.73
N GLU A 56 -16.24 4.78 -1.92
CA GLU A 56 -15.99 5.85 -0.95
C GLU A 56 -15.19 5.37 0.27
N GLY A 57 -14.60 6.32 1.00
CA GLY A 57 -13.89 6.10 2.27
C GLY A 57 -12.36 6.03 2.15
N VAL A 58 -11.83 5.62 1.00
CA VAL A 58 -10.39 5.68 0.68
C VAL A 58 -10.19 6.18 -0.74
N LYS A 59 -9.08 6.88 -1.00
CA LYS A 59 -8.83 7.44 -2.34
C LYS A 59 -8.50 6.37 -3.38
N HIS A 60 -7.78 5.32 -2.98
CA HIS A 60 -7.44 4.18 -3.82
C HIS A 60 -7.72 2.88 -3.10
N PHE A 61 -8.60 2.05 -3.66
CA PHE A 61 -8.83 0.68 -3.18
C PHE A 61 -8.38 -0.32 -4.23
N ALA A 62 -7.57 -1.30 -3.81
CA ALA A 62 -7.09 -2.31 -4.74
C ALA A 62 -6.68 -3.64 -4.07
N LEU A 63 -6.99 -4.75 -4.76
CA LEU A 63 -6.53 -6.08 -4.42
C LEU A 63 -5.11 -6.28 -4.96
N TRP A 64 -4.09 -6.20 -4.12
CA TRP A 64 -2.69 -6.23 -4.57
C TRP A 64 -2.09 -7.64 -4.45
N PRO A 65 -1.68 -8.31 -5.55
CA PRO A 65 -1.07 -9.63 -5.46
C PRO A 65 0.22 -9.65 -4.63
N ILE A 66 0.41 -10.69 -3.82
CA ILE A 66 1.58 -10.87 -2.95
C ILE A 66 2.89 -10.86 -3.75
N GLU A 67 2.90 -11.41 -4.95
CA GLU A 67 4.06 -11.46 -5.84
C GLU A 67 4.44 -10.06 -6.33
N GLN A 68 3.45 -9.23 -6.64
CA GLN A 68 3.68 -7.83 -7.02
C GLN A 68 4.11 -6.98 -5.83
N ALA A 69 3.55 -7.23 -4.65
CA ALA A 69 4.00 -6.59 -3.41
C ALA A 69 5.46 -6.96 -3.09
N ALA A 70 5.83 -8.24 -3.24
CA ALA A 70 7.20 -8.72 -3.09
C ALA A 70 8.14 -8.05 -4.10
N GLN A 71 7.74 -7.96 -5.37
CA GLN A 71 8.54 -7.29 -6.40
C GLN A 71 8.73 -5.81 -6.05
N SER A 72 7.70 -5.17 -5.53
CA SER A 72 7.71 -3.75 -5.19
C SER A 72 8.47 -3.45 -3.89
N CYS A 73 8.60 -4.40 -2.97
CA CYS A 73 9.34 -4.23 -1.70
C CYS A 73 10.78 -4.73 -1.77
N PHE A 74 11.02 -5.87 -2.44
CA PHE A 74 12.28 -6.61 -2.40
C PHE A 74 12.91 -6.83 -3.78
N SER A 75 12.24 -6.41 -4.86
CA SER A 75 12.63 -6.73 -6.24
C SER A 75 12.72 -8.23 -6.50
N GLN A 76 11.83 -9.02 -5.87
CA GLN A 76 11.75 -10.48 -5.98
C GLN A 76 10.30 -10.91 -6.26
N ASN A 77 10.11 -12.06 -6.90
CA ASN A 77 8.78 -12.58 -7.21
C ASN A 77 8.07 -13.22 -6.00
N GLU A 78 8.82 -13.58 -4.97
CA GLU A 78 8.31 -14.27 -3.78
C GLU A 78 8.50 -13.41 -2.54
N TRP A 79 7.50 -13.46 -1.66
CA TRP A 79 7.59 -12.79 -0.37
C TRP A 79 8.56 -13.55 0.55
N PRO A 80 9.56 -12.91 1.16
CA PRO A 80 10.53 -13.60 1.99
C PRO A 80 9.90 -14.33 3.19
N GLU A 81 10.24 -15.61 3.38
CA GLU A 81 9.67 -16.45 4.46
C GLU A 81 10.02 -15.95 5.88
N ASN A 82 11.11 -15.20 6.01
CA ASN A 82 11.55 -14.62 7.28
C ASN A 82 10.84 -13.30 7.63
N ILE A 83 9.89 -12.86 6.80
CA ILE A 83 9.09 -11.65 7.01
C ILE A 83 7.62 -12.05 7.07
N LEU A 84 6.88 -11.54 8.06
CA LEU A 84 5.45 -11.81 8.20
C LEU A 84 4.71 -11.45 6.91
N THR A 85 3.92 -12.38 6.39
CA THR A 85 3.08 -12.17 5.22
C THR A 85 1.97 -11.17 5.56
N PRO A 86 1.88 -10.02 4.88
CA PRO A 86 0.85 -9.02 5.16
C PRO A 86 -0.52 -9.52 4.68
N GLN A 87 -1.57 -9.19 5.42
CA GLN A 87 -2.95 -9.42 4.99
C GLN A 87 -3.52 -8.24 4.18
N SER A 88 -2.98 -7.04 4.38
CA SER A 88 -3.41 -5.82 3.74
C SER A 88 -2.25 -4.83 3.63
N TRP A 89 -2.40 -3.89 2.72
CA TRP A 89 -1.54 -2.72 2.58
C TRP A 89 -2.35 -1.46 2.92
N MET A 90 -1.66 -0.43 3.39
CA MET A 90 -2.23 0.86 3.69
C MET A 90 -1.21 1.93 3.33
N GLU A 91 -1.69 3.00 2.71
CA GLU A 91 -0.88 4.13 2.30
C GLU A 91 -1.45 5.41 2.86
N PHE A 92 -0.56 6.25 3.40
CA PHE A 92 -0.89 7.54 3.97
C PHE A 92 -0.24 8.64 3.14
N GLU A 93 -0.99 9.69 2.87
CA GLU A 93 -0.39 10.96 2.49
C GLU A 93 0.08 11.65 3.76
N VAL A 94 1.30 12.18 3.73
CA VAL A 94 1.92 12.86 4.88
C VAL A 94 2.44 14.22 4.45
N SER A 95 2.41 15.19 5.36
CA SER A 95 2.92 16.53 5.05
C SER A 95 4.42 16.58 4.78
N ASP A 96 5.18 15.62 5.34
CA ASP A 96 6.63 15.50 5.17
C ASP A 96 7.07 14.03 5.31
N ILE A 97 7.45 13.43 4.17
CA ILE A 97 7.85 12.03 4.12
C ILE A 97 9.23 11.79 4.72
N GLU A 98 10.18 12.71 4.56
CA GLU A 98 11.54 12.58 5.09
C GLU A 98 11.49 12.57 6.62
N LYS A 99 10.71 13.49 7.19
CA LYS A 99 10.53 13.56 8.65
C LYS A 99 9.87 12.32 9.23
N ILE A 100 8.83 11.77 8.60
CA ILE A 100 8.24 10.48 9.02
C ILE A 100 9.26 9.34 8.93
N THR A 101 10.08 9.32 7.88
CA THR A 101 11.14 8.32 7.71
C THR A 101 12.09 8.32 8.89
N ASP A 102 12.60 9.51 9.25
CA ASP A 102 13.55 9.69 10.34
C ASP A 102 12.96 9.25 11.68
N ILE A 103 11.69 9.59 11.94
CA ILE A 103 10.97 9.15 13.14
C ILE A 103 10.85 7.62 13.17
N CYS A 104 10.42 6.99 12.07
CA CYS A 104 10.29 5.54 12.00
C CYS A 104 11.63 4.83 12.28
N LEU A 105 12.72 5.30 11.67
CA LEU A 105 14.05 4.75 11.89
C LEU A 105 14.52 4.93 13.34
N LYS A 106 14.30 6.11 13.92
CA LYS A 106 14.68 6.42 15.31
C LYS A 106 13.94 5.54 16.32
N GLU A 107 12.67 5.24 16.07
CA GLU A 107 11.84 4.37 16.92
C GLU A 107 12.09 2.87 16.65
N GLY A 108 13.00 2.52 15.73
CA GLY A 108 13.40 1.15 15.46
C GLY A 108 12.48 0.37 14.53
N TYR A 109 11.61 1.04 13.78
CA TYR A 109 10.80 0.39 12.75
C TYR A 109 11.66 -0.02 11.55
N VAL A 110 11.30 -1.15 10.94
CA VAL A 110 11.99 -1.68 9.75
C VAL A 110 11.34 -1.12 8.49
N LEU A 111 12.10 -0.34 7.73
CA LEU A 111 11.73 0.10 6.39
C LEU A 111 12.07 -1.01 5.38
N LEU A 112 11.07 -1.45 4.60
CA LEU A 112 11.26 -2.38 3.49
C LEU A 112 11.73 -1.64 2.23
N VAL A 113 11.23 -0.42 2.04
CA VAL A 113 11.64 0.49 0.97
C VAL A 113 11.89 1.85 1.61
N ASN A 114 13.10 2.38 1.39
CA ASN A 114 13.53 3.67 1.92
C ASN A 114 13.67 4.69 0.78
N ASN A 115 12.81 5.71 0.83
CA ASN A 115 12.77 6.90 0.01
C ASN A 115 12.97 6.63 -1.48
N ARG A 116 12.23 5.65 -2.02
CA ARG A 116 12.26 5.38 -3.45
C ARG A 116 11.40 6.42 -4.16
N MET A 117 12.02 7.12 -5.10
CA MET A 117 11.29 7.96 -6.04
C MET A 117 10.63 7.08 -7.09
N GLU A 118 9.30 7.12 -7.14
CA GLU A 118 8.54 6.40 -8.15
C GLU A 118 8.62 7.12 -9.51
N PRO A 119 8.46 6.40 -10.64
CA PRO A 119 8.57 6.98 -11.99
C PRO A 119 7.65 8.17 -12.28
N TRP A 120 6.57 8.32 -11.50
CA TRP A 120 5.61 9.42 -11.59
C TRP A 120 5.87 10.56 -10.59
N GLY A 121 7.03 10.59 -9.92
CA GLY A 121 7.52 11.73 -9.13
C GLY A 121 7.09 11.76 -7.66
N ALA A 122 6.46 10.70 -7.15
CA ALA A 122 6.15 10.58 -5.72
C ALA A 122 7.24 9.81 -4.97
N ASN A 123 7.66 10.30 -3.80
CA ASN A 123 8.49 9.53 -2.88
C ASN A 123 7.61 8.57 -2.08
N ARG A 124 8.03 7.30 -1.97
CA ARG A 124 7.33 6.31 -1.14
C ARG A 124 8.29 5.64 -0.18
N ASN A 125 7.81 5.49 1.06
CA ASN A 125 8.39 4.60 2.05
C ASN A 125 7.44 3.45 2.30
N LYS A 126 8.01 2.27 2.53
CA LYS A 126 7.24 1.11 2.95
C LYS A 126 7.79 0.59 4.24
N VAL A 127 6.89 0.36 5.17
CA VAL A 127 7.19 -0.13 6.52
C VAL A 127 6.38 -1.38 6.74
N ILE A 128 6.98 -2.40 7.36
CA ILE A 128 6.20 -3.47 7.98
C ILE A 128 6.03 -3.14 9.45
N LYS A 129 4.78 -3.09 9.88
CA LYS A 129 4.47 -3.03 11.30
C LYS A 129 4.68 -4.42 11.91
N PRO A 130 5.26 -4.54 13.11
CA PRO A 130 5.32 -5.79 13.86
C PRO A 130 3.95 -6.42 14.09
#